data_AF-A0A7T8QU77-F1
#
_entry.id   AF-A0A7T8QU77-F1
#
_cell.length_a   1.000
_cell.length_b   1.000
_cell.length_c   1.000
_cell.angle_alpha   90.00
_cell.angle_beta   90.00
_cell.angle_gamma   90.00
#
_symmetry.space_group_name_H-M   'P 1'
#
loop_
_entity.id
_entity.type
_entity.pdbx_description
1 polymer ?
#
loop_
_entity_poly.entity_id
_entity_poly.type
_entity_poly.pdbx_seq_one_letter_code
_entity_poly.pdbx_strand_id
1 'polypeptide(L)' 'MDSVASGTPYTLQQDSAPAHTAKLVQSWLKKNVPNFWDFNTLPPNSPDLNHATTTCRGSWRGMCTPNTTATLCP' A
#
# COMPACT_ATOMS: atom_id res chain seq x y z
N MET A 1 -15.77 -7.45 -6.63
CA MET A 1 -15.56 -6.01 -6.82
C MET A 1 -15.36 -5.76 -8.29
N ASP A 2 -15.93 -4.69 -8.83
CA ASP A 2 -15.57 -4.25 -10.18
C ASP A 2 -14.08 -3.91 -10.18
N SER A 3 -13.32 -4.34 -11.18
CA SER A 3 -11.87 -4.10 -11.28
C SER A 3 -11.52 -2.65 -11.60
N VAL A 4 -12.47 -1.73 -11.47
CA VAL A 4 -12.36 -0.32 -11.88
C VAL A 4 -12.65 0.62 -10.70
N ALA A 5 -11.75 1.57 -10.48
CA ALA A 5 -11.94 2.71 -9.60
C ALA A 5 -12.01 3.96 -10.48
N SER A 6 -13.11 4.72 -10.39
CA SER A 6 -13.35 5.91 -11.23
C SER A 6 -13.19 5.63 -12.74
N GLY A 7 -13.65 4.46 -13.20
CA GLY A 7 -13.54 4.03 -14.60
C GLY A 7 -12.15 3.54 -15.03
N THR A 8 -11.16 3.55 -14.12
CA THR A 8 -9.79 3.12 -14.40
C THR A 8 -9.49 1.80 -13.70
N PRO A 9 -8.85 0.81 -14.36
CA PRO A 9 -8.48 -0.42 -13.70
C PRO A 9 -7.53 -0.15 -12.52
N TYR A 10 -7.78 -0.80 -11.38
CA TYR A 10 -6.89 -0.69 -10.22
C TYR A 10 -6.18 -2.01 -9.92
N THR A 11 -5.06 -1.93 -9.21
CA THR A 11 -4.33 -3.05 -8.64
C THR A 11 -4.18 -2.81 -7.15
N LEU A 12 -4.51 -3.81 -6.33
CA LEU A 12 -4.30 -3.74 -4.89
C LEU A 12 -2.84 -4.14 -4.56
N GLN A 13 -2.14 -3.25 -3.85
CA GLN A 13 -0.80 -3.45 -3.29
C GLN A 13 -0.87 -3.33 -1.76
N GLN A 14 -0.22 -4.26 -1.03
CA GLN A 14 -0.18 -4.29 0.44
C GLN A 14 1.25 -4.58 0.92
N ASP A 15 1.56 -4.27 2.18
CA ASP A 15 2.84 -4.63 2.80
C ASP A 15 2.87 -6.09 3.27
N SER A 16 4.05 -6.58 3.64
CA SER A 16 4.28 -7.97 4.08
C SER A 16 3.88 -8.21 5.54
N ALA A 17 3.04 -7.36 6.15
CA ALA A 17 2.62 -7.51 7.53
C ALA A 17 1.93 -8.88 7.76
N PRO A 18 2.09 -9.52 8.94
CA PRO A 18 1.58 -10.88 9.18
C PRO A 18 0.09 -11.07 8.90
N ALA A 19 -0.72 -10.03 9.15
CA ALA A 19 -2.15 -10.04 8.85
C ALA A 19 -2.43 -10.12 7.33
N HIS A 20 -1.61 -9.45 6.52
CA HIS A 20 -1.77 -9.40 5.07
C HIS A 20 -1.18 -10.63 4.37
N THR A 21 -0.20 -11.30 4.96
CA THR A 21 0.38 -12.56 4.42
C THR A 21 -0.36 -13.82 4.88
N ALA A 22 -1.36 -13.69 5.76
CA ALA A 22 -2.15 -14.81 6.24
C ALA A 22 -2.86 -15.54 5.09
N LYS A 23 -2.78 -16.88 5.08
CA LYS A 23 -3.36 -17.73 4.02
C LYS A 23 -4.84 -17.47 3.76
N LEU A 24 -5.60 -17.20 4.82
CA LEU A 24 -7.03 -16.87 4.73
C LEU A 24 -7.25 -15.59 3.92
N VAL A 25 -6.50 -14.54 4.26
CA VAL A 25 -6.57 -13.23 3.60
C VAL A 25 -6.13 -13.35 2.14
N GLN A 26 -5.00 -14.01 1.88
CA GLN A 26 -4.48 -14.24 0.54
C GLN A 26 -5.46 -15.04 -0.34
N SER A 27 -6.09 -16.09 0.21
CA SER A 27 -7.10 -16.89 -0.50
C SER A 27 -8.34 -16.07 -0.83
N TRP A 28 -8.76 -15.21 0.10
CA TRP A 28 -9.90 -14.32 -0.13
C TRP A 28 -9.58 -13.29 -1.20
N LEU A 29 -8.40 -12.67 -1.17
CA LEU A 29 -7.98 -11.67 -2.17
C LEU A 29 -7.90 -12.28 -3.56
N LYS A 30 -7.28 -13.46 -3.72
CA LYS A 30 -7.20 -14.16 -5.01
C LYS A 30 -8.56 -14.48 -5.62
N LYS A 31 -9.57 -14.72 -4.77
CA LYS A 31 -10.93 -15.04 -5.23
C LYS A 31 -11.77 -13.79 -5.57
N ASN A 32 -11.54 -12.67 -4.88
CA ASN A 32 -12.46 -11.53 -4.90
C ASN A 32 -11.88 -10.26 -5.53
N VAL A 33 -10.55 -10.17 -5.67
CA VAL A 33 -9.83 -9.01 -6.19
C VAL A 33 -9.10 -9.43 -7.48
N PRO A 34 -9.58 -8.99 -8.67
CA PRO A 34 -9.04 -9.44 -9.95
C PRO A 34 -7.56 -9.10 -10.17
N ASN A 35 -7.13 -7.95 -9.65
CA ASN A 35 -5.78 -7.43 -9.81
C ASN A 35 -5.18 -7.19 -8.42
N PHE A 36 -4.39 -8.14 -7.93
CA PHE A 36 -3.71 -8.05 -6.64
C PHE A 36 -2.26 -8.52 -6.76
N TRP A 37 -1.35 -7.80 -6.12
CA TRP A 37 0.05 -8.21 -5.99
C TRP A 37 0.23 -9.14 -4.80
N ASP A 38 0.55 -10.42 -5.08
CA ASP A 38 0.88 -11.41 -4.06
C ASP A 38 2.07 -10.91 -3.22
N PHE A 39 2.12 -11.29 -1.94
CA PHE A 39 3.15 -10.80 -1.03
C PHE A 39 4.59 -11.12 -1.47
N ASN A 40 4.78 -12.14 -2.33
CA ASN A 40 6.08 -12.49 -2.90
C ASN A 40 6.56 -11.53 -4.01
N THR A 41 5.70 -10.62 -4.48
CA THR A 41 6.06 -9.66 -5.53
C THR A 41 6.94 -8.51 -5.03
N LEU A 42 6.92 -8.24 -3.73
CA LEU A 42 7.79 -7.25 -3.10
C LEU A 42 8.92 -7.95 -2.34
N PRO A 43 10.18 -7.53 -2.51
CA PRO A 43 11.26 -8.00 -1.65
C PRO A 43 10.94 -7.66 -0.18
N PRO A 44 11.25 -8.57 0.76
CA PRO A 44 11.02 -8.32 2.17
C PRO A 44 11.83 -7.09 2.63
N ASN A 45 11.19 -6.26 3.45
CA ASN A 45 11.79 -5.05 4.03
C ASN A 45 12.23 -3.98 2.99
N SER A 46 11.48 -3.85 1.89
CA SER A 46 11.64 -2.79 0.88
C SER A 46 10.59 -1.68 1.05
N PRO A 47 10.73 -0.77 2.05
CA PRO A 47 9.80 0.34 2.23
C PRO A 47 9.79 1.27 1.01
N ASP A 48 10.91 1.37 0.29
CA ASP A 48 11.11 2.13 -0.93
C ASP A 48 10.17 1.73 -2.08
N LEU A 49 9.79 0.45 -2.14
CA LEU A 49 8.92 -0.11 -3.17
C LEU A 49 7.43 -0.10 -2.80
N ASN A 50 7.09 0.33 -1.58
CA ASN A 50 5.70 0.50 -1.16
C ASN A 50 5.39 2.00 -1.01
N HIS A 51 4.69 2.56 -1.99
CA HIS A 51 4.28 3.97 -1.99
C HIS A 51 3.51 4.38 -0.72
N ALA A 52 2.78 3.47 -0.08
CA ALA A 52 2.10 3.76 1.18
C ALA A 52 3.08 3.94 2.35
N THR A 53 4.21 3.21 2.35
CA THR A 53 5.20 3.24 3.44
C THR A 53 6.16 4.41 3.32
N THR A 54 6.61 4.78 2.13
CA THR A 54 7.52 5.93 1.95
C THR A 54 6.77 7.25 1.92
N THR A 55 5.76 7.37 1.07
CA THR A 55 5.12 8.67 0.79
C THR A 55 4.15 9.07 1.89
N CYS A 56 3.16 8.21 2.20
CA CYS A 56 2.19 8.55 3.23
C CYS A 56 2.87 8.65 4.60
N ARG A 57 3.63 7.63 5.04
CA ARG A 57 4.30 7.68 6.35
C ARG A 57 5.29 8.85 6.46
N GLY A 58 6.00 9.20 5.38
CA GLY A 58 6.90 10.36 5.35
C GLY A 58 6.15 11.67 5.59
N SER A 59 5.02 11.86 4.89
CA SER A 59 4.14 13.02 5.07
C SER A 59 3.57 13.10 6.50
N TRP A 60 3.07 11.98 7.05
CA TRP A 60 2.58 11.93 8.44
C TRP A 60 3.70 12.19 9.46
N ARG A 61 4.91 11.66 9.25
CA ARG A 61 6.06 11.97 10.12
C ARG A 61 6.40 13.46 10.08
N GLY A 62 6.37 14.07 8.89
CA GLY A 62 6.55 15.52 8.74
C GLY A 62 5.51 16.32 9.54
N MET A 63 4.24 15.93 9.48
CA MET A 63 3.16 16.57 10.25
C MET A 63 3.27 16.35 11.76
N CYS A 64 3.81 15.20 12.21
CA CYS A 64 4.00 14.91 13.64
C CYS A 64 5.31 15.47 14.21
N THR A 65 6.16 16.14 13.42
CA THR A 65 7.27 16.92 13.97
C THR A 65 6.75 18.28 14.43
N PRO A 66 7.00 18.70 15.68
CA PRO A 66 6.37 19.88 16.26
C PRO A 66 6.83 21.23 15.66
N ASN A 67 7.59 21.25 14.56
CA ASN A 67 8.23 22.48 14.10
C ASN A 67 8.45 22.62 12.58
N THR A 68 7.63 22.01 11.73
CA THR A 68 7.73 22.23 10.29
C THR A 68 6.42 22.77 9.74
N THR A 69 6.38 24.07 9.44
CA THR A 69 5.38 24.68 8.58
C THR A 69 5.32 23.88 7.28
N ALA A 70 4.16 23.29 7.00
CA ALA A 70 3.94 22.49 5.81
C ALA A 70 4.00 23.38 4.56
N THR A 71 5.21 23.59 4.02
CA THR A 71 5.35 23.97 2.62
C THR A 71 5.17 22.69 1.82
N LEU A 72 3.96 22.51 1.28
CA LEU A 72 3.70 21.52 0.24
C LEU A 72 4.65 21.84 -0.93
N CYS A 73 5.58 20.92 -1.25
CA CYS A 73 6.36 21.00 -2.46
C CYS A 73 5.43 20.95 -3.70
N PRO A 74 5.80 21.66 -4.79
CA PRO A 74 4.98 21.79 -6.00
C PRO A 74 4.72 20.47 -6.73
#